data_AF-A0A9V1GM42-F1
#
_entry.id   AF-A0A9V1GM42-F1
#
_cell.length_a   1.000
_cell.length_b   1.000
_cell.length_c   1.000
_cell.angle_alpha   90.00
_cell.angle_beta   90.00
_cell.angle_gamma   90.00
#
_symmetry.space_group_name_H-M   'P 1'
#
loop_
_entity.id
_entity.type
_entity.pdbx_description
1 polymer ?
#
loop_
_entity_poly.entity_id
_entity_poly.type
_entity_poly.pdbx_seq_one_letter_code
_entity_poly.pdbx_strand_id
1 'polypeptide(L)'
;MKKQKFGRIIMTTSASGIYGNFGQANYSAAKLGLLGLSNTIALEGKKSNIHCNTIAPTAGSRMTQTVMPEDLLETLKPDYVAPLVLWLCHESCEENGGLFEVGGGWIGKLRWERSLGAIVRQKNQPMTPEGVKANWKKICDFENATKPQRIQESIGSIIGVLSKIDSDGGVSTNHMSHAASTAPSGFARAIGYKFPPFSSAYTELETIMYALGVGASVKEPKDMKFIYEGSSDFSCLPTFGVIVAQKPLVGGGLGGVPELPISLEKVLHGEQYLELYKPLPRSGNLKCEAVIADVLDKGSGLVILMDVYSYFEKELICYNQFSLFLLGSGGIGGKRTSDKVKEAVAVPNRPPDAVLTDVTSLNQAALYRLSGDWNPLHIDPNFSSFAGFDKPILHGLCTFGFSARHVLQKFADNDASRFKAIKVRFSKPVYPGQTIKTEMWKEGNRIHFQTKIHETGDIVISNAYVDLVPASGISAKTSSAHEELQSTLVFEEIGRRLGDIGREVVKKVDAVFEWHITKGGNTAAKWTIDLKNGSGKVYQGPAVGSADTTFTLSDEDFMEVVLGKLDPQKAFFSGRLKARGNILLSQKLQMILKDYAKL
;
A
#
# COMPACT_ATOMS: atom_id res chain seq x y z
N MET A 1 33.59 15.02 -19.56
CA MET A 1 32.22 14.65 -19.12
C MET A 1 31.34 14.11 -20.24
N LYS A 2 30.72 14.91 -21.13
CA LYS A 2 29.74 14.40 -22.14
C LYS A 2 30.29 13.30 -23.06
N LYS A 3 31.49 13.47 -23.63
CA LYS A 3 32.16 12.44 -24.43
C LYS A 3 32.47 11.15 -23.63
N GLN A 4 32.71 11.28 -22.33
CA GLN A 4 33.05 10.18 -21.42
C GLN A 4 31.80 9.50 -20.80
N LYS A 5 30.59 10.03 -21.03
CA LYS A 5 29.33 9.56 -20.42
C LYS A 5 29.38 9.44 -18.88
N PHE A 6 30.13 10.34 -18.25
CA PHE A 6 30.21 10.46 -16.80
C PHE A 6 30.61 11.88 -16.41
N GLY A 7 29.96 12.45 -15.40
CA GLY A 7 30.32 13.73 -14.81
C GLY A 7 29.59 14.01 -13.51
N ARG A 8 30.25 14.70 -12.59
CA ARG A 8 29.68 15.24 -11.37
C ARG A 8 30.14 16.69 -11.24
N ILE A 9 29.20 17.60 -11.09
CA ILE A 9 29.43 19.04 -11.05
C ILE A 9 28.83 19.56 -9.75
N ILE A 10 29.57 20.44 -9.06
CA ILE A 10 29.12 21.10 -7.84
C ILE A 10 29.08 22.60 -8.08
N MET A 11 27.94 23.21 -7.79
CA MET A 11 27.78 24.65 -7.69
C MET A 11 27.78 25.08 -6.22
N THR A 12 28.41 26.20 -5.91
CA THR A 12 28.49 26.70 -4.52
C THR A 12 27.64 27.96 -4.37
N THR A 13 26.44 27.79 -3.84
CA THR A 13 25.56 28.89 -3.41
C THR A 13 25.91 29.33 -1.97
N SER A 14 24.99 29.98 -1.26
CA SER A 14 25.12 30.32 0.16
C SER A 14 23.74 30.53 0.80
N ALA A 15 23.68 30.48 2.13
CA ALA A 15 22.49 30.91 2.88
C ALA A 15 22.10 32.37 2.52
N SER A 16 23.07 33.27 2.31
CA SER A 16 22.79 34.63 1.81
C SER A 16 22.11 34.64 0.44
N GLY A 17 22.42 33.67 -0.43
CA GLY A 17 21.74 33.50 -1.71
C GLY A 17 20.32 32.98 -1.56
N ILE A 18 20.11 32.00 -0.68
CA ILE A 18 18.82 31.31 -0.49
C ILE A 18 17.81 32.19 0.27
N TYR A 19 18.25 32.82 1.36
CA TYR A 19 17.38 33.53 2.30
C TYR A 19 17.55 35.06 2.25
N GLY A 20 18.59 35.55 1.57
CA GLY A 20 18.98 36.96 1.58
C GLY A 20 19.91 37.31 2.76
N ASN A 21 20.68 38.38 2.60
CA ASN A 21 21.46 38.97 3.70
C ASN A 21 21.65 40.48 3.49
N PHE A 22 21.63 41.24 4.58
CA PHE A 22 21.75 42.70 4.52
C PHE A 22 23.08 43.14 3.89
N GLY A 23 23.04 44.14 3.00
CA GLY A 23 24.24 44.69 2.34
C GLY A 23 24.92 43.78 1.30
N GLN A 24 24.31 42.64 0.95
CA GLN A 24 24.93 41.62 0.07
C GLN A 24 24.15 41.36 -1.23
N ALA A 25 23.39 42.33 -1.76
CA ALA A 25 22.51 42.11 -2.91
C ALA A 25 23.22 41.51 -4.15
N ASN A 26 24.41 42.00 -4.49
CA ASN A 26 25.24 41.47 -5.57
C ASN A 26 25.67 40.01 -5.32
N TYR A 27 26.11 39.70 -4.10
CA TYR A 27 26.53 38.37 -3.71
C TYR A 27 25.36 37.38 -3.67
N SER A 28 24.25 37.76 -3.05
CA SER A 28 23.02 36.96 -2.99
C SER A 28 22.48 36.64 -4.38
N ALA A 29 22.42 37.63 -5.28
CA ALA A 29 21.98 37.43 -6.67
C ALA A 29 22.88 36.44 -7.41
N ALA A 30 24.20 36.61 -7.33
CA ALA A 30 25.15 35.71 -7.98
C ALA A 30 25.03 34.28 -7.43
N LYS A 31 24.93 34.12 -6.10
CA LYS A 31 24.85 32.82 -5.45
C LYS A 31 23.55 32.08 -5.74
N LEU A 32 22.41 32.76 -5.74
CA LEU A 32 21.15 32.13 -6.13
C LEU A 32 21.09 31.82 -7.64
N GLY A 33 21.72 32.65 -8.47
CA GLY A 33 21.88 32.38 -9.91
C GLY A 33 22.60 31.07 -10.20
N LEU A 34 23.60 30.70 -9.39
CA LEU A 34 24.29 29.41 -9.50
C LEU A 34 23.36 28.20 -9.26
N LEU A 35 22.36 28.32 -8.38
CA LEU A 35 21.35 27.27 -8.20
C LEU A 35 20.49 27.13 -9.46
N GLY A 36 20.05 28.23 -10.06
CA GLY A 36 19.32 28.22 -11.33
C GLY A 36 20.12 27.59 -12.48
N LEU A 37 21.41 27.91 -12.56
CA LEU A 37 22.34 27.28 -13.49
C LEU A 37 22.47 25.77 -13.25
N SER A 38 22.67 25.35 -12.00
CA SER A 38 22.75 23.93 -11.63
C SER A 38 21.50 23.15 -12.03
N ASN A 39 20.32 23.71 -11.78
CA ASN A 39 19.04 23.06 -12.11
C ASN A 39 18.93 22.77 -13.61
N THR A 40 19.41 23.69 -14.45
CA THR A 40 19.37 23.53 -15.91
C THR A 40 20.41 22.51 -16.38
N ILE A 41 21.65 22.61 -15.90
CA ILE A 41 22.73 21.66 -16.23
C ILE A 41 22.37 20.23 -15.81
N ALA A 42 21.73 20.06 -14.64
CA ALA A 42 21.26 18.76 -14.16
C ALA A 42 20.31 18.08 -15.15
N LEU A 43 19.43 18.84 -15.79
CA LEU A 43 18.48 18.34 -16.80
C LEU A 43 19.17 18.03 -18.13
N GLU A 44 20.02 18.94 -18.62
CA GLU A 44 20.77 18.76 -19.87
C GLU A 44 21.76 17.59 -19.80
N GLY A 45 22.38 17.41 -18.64
CA GLY A 45 23.40 16.39 -18.38
C GLY A 45 22.86 14.99 -18.14
N LYS A 46 21.59 14.85 -17.74
CA LYS A 46 20.99 13.59 -17.27
C LYS A 46 21.17 12.43 -18.26
N LYS A 47 20.91 12.65 -19.55
CA LYS A 47 21.04 11.60 -20.59
C LYS A 47 22.48 11.12 -20.81
N SER A 48 23.47 11.88 -20.35
CA SER A 48 24.89 11.57 -20.47
C SER A 48 25.55 11.19 -19.14
N ASN A 49 24.74 10.85 -18.10
CA ASN A 49 25.22 10.58 -16.74
C ASN A 49 26.11 11.71 -16.18
N ILE A 50 25.69 12.95 -16.45
CA ILE A 50 26.30 14.15 -15.86
C ILE A 50 25.31 14.68 -14.84
N HIS A 51 25.69 14.65 -13.57
CA HIS A 51 24.89 15.19 -12.48
C HIS A 51 25.45 16.54 -12.05
N CYS A 52 24.56 17.47 -11.70
CA CYS A 52 24.93 18.78 -11.17
C CYS A 52 24.13 19.06 -9.91
N ASN A 53 24.82 19.22 -8.79
CA ASN A 53 24.22 19.52 -7.48
C ASN A 53 24.75 20.83 -6.94
N THR A 54 24.00 21.46 -6.04
CA THR A 54 24.36 22.72 -5.40
C THR A 54 24.55 22.52 -3.91
N ILE A 55 25.63 23.10 -3.35
CA ILE A 55 25.85 23.18 -1.91
C ILE A 55 25.84 24.64 -1.44
N ALA A 56 25.35 24.86 -0.23
CA ALA A 56 25.33 26.11 0.51
C ALA A 56 26.15 25.90 1.79
N PRO A 57 27.48 26.08 1.72
CA PRO A 57 28.34 25.82 2.85
C PRO A 57 28.26 26.95 3.89
N THR A 58 28.18 26.55 5.15
CA THR A 58 28.40 27.40 6.32
C THR A 58 29.75 27.02 6.91
N ALA A 59 30.79 27.76 6.52
CA ALA A 59 32.15 27.56 6.99
C ALA A 59 32.77 28.89 7.45
N GLY A 60 33.64 28.82 8.45
CA GLY A 60 34.50 29.92 8.88
C GLY A 60 35.44 30.28 7.74
N SER A 61 35.12 31.32 6.98
CA SER A 61 35.95 31.83 5.90
C SER A 61 36.82 32.97 6.41
N ARG A 62 37.91 33.29 5.69
CA ARG A 62 38.72 34.49 5.96
C ARG A 62 37.88 35.78 6.01
N MET A 63 36.75 35.79 5.30
CA MET A 63 35.82 36.92 5.23
C MET A 63 34.91 37.04 6.46
N THR A 64 34.72 35.97 7.23
CA THR A 64 33.86 35.94 8.44
C THR A 64 34.66 35.95 9.75
N GLN A 65 36.00 35.85 9.67
CA GLN A 65 36.91 35.85 10.81
C GLN A 65 36.86 37.12 11.67
N THR A 66 36.52 38.27 11.08
CA THR A 66 36.50 39.56 11.79
C THR A 66 35.20 39.83 12.54
N VAL A 67 34.20 38.95 12.43
CA VAL A 67 32.83 39.16 12.94
C VAL A 67 32.36 38.03 13.86
N MET A 68 32.90 36.82 13.70
CA MET A 68 32.50 35.65 14.49
C MET A 68 33.44 35.40 15.69
N PRO A 69 32.91 34.98 16.86
CA PRO A 69 33.71 34.47 17.97
C PRO A 69 34.62 33.30 17.57
N GLU A 70 35.80 33.22 18.21
CA GLU A 70 36.88 32.30 17.84
C GLU A 70 36.49 30.81 18.04
N ASP A 71 35.71 30.53 19.07
CA ASP A 71 35.13 29.22 19.37
C ASP A 71 34.12 28.74 18.30
N LEU A 72 33.38 29.67 17.68
CA LEU A 72 32.49 29.36 16.57
C LEU A 72 33.26 29.14 15.25
N LEU A 73 34.37 29.85 15.06
CA LEU A 73 35.24 29.65 13.90
C LEU A 73 35.92 28.27 13.92
N GLU A 74 36.31 27.79 15.10
CA GLU A 74 36.90 26.46 15.28
C GLU A 74 35.92 25.31 15.01
N THR A 75 34.61 25.54 15.14
CA THR A 75 33.57 24.53 14.89
C THR A 75 33.05 24.54 13.45
N LEU A 76 33.31 25.59 12.67
CA LEU A 76 32.88 25.73 11.28
C LEU A 76 34.01 25.46 10.27
N LYS A 77 34.77 24.38 10.46
CA LYS A 77 35.89 24.01 9.57
C LYS A 77 35.40 23.56 8.18
N PRO A 78 36.11 23.91 7.09
CA PRO A 78 35.83 23.42 5.73
C PRO A 78 35.83 21.89 5.62
N ASP A 79 36.55 21.20 6.51
CA ASP A 79 36.60 19.73 6.58
C ASP A 79 35.22 19.10 6.80
N TYR A 80 34.27 19.83 7.41
CA TYR A 80 32.89 19.37 7.58
C TYR A 80 32.03 19.51 6.31
N VAL A 81 32.52 20.21 5.28
CA VAL A 81 31.86 20.36 3.98
C VAL A 81 32.37 19.32 2.98
N ALA A 82 33.66 18.99 3.04
CA ALA A 82 34.32 18.13 2.05
C ALA A 82 33.66 16.74 1.85
N PRO A 83 33.21 16.01 2.89
CA PRO A 83 32.58 14.70 2.71
C PRO A 83 31.32 14.74 1.85
N LEU A 84 30.48 15.77 1.98
CA LEU A 84 29.29 15.92 1.14
C LEU A 84 29.67 16.17 -0.32
N VAL A 85 30.67 17.02 -0.57
CA VAL A 85 31.17 17.28 -1.93
C VAL A 85 31.70 15.99 -2.55
N LEU A 86 32.50 15.22 -1.81
CA LEU A 86 33.05 13.95 -2.28
C LEU A 86 31.94 12.93 -2.57
N TRP A 87 30.94 12.83 -1.68
CA TRP A 87 29.79 11.96 -1.91
C TRP A 87 29.00 12.34 -3.16
N LEU A 88 28.65 13.61 -3.34
CA LEU A 88 27.94 14.09 -4.52
C LEU A 88 28.77 13.96 -5.81
N CYS A 89 30.10 13.83 -5.67
CA CYS A 89 31.03 13.57 -6.77
C CYS A 89 31.38 12.09 -6.96
N HIS A 90 30.86 11.19 -6.12
CA HIS A 90 31.12 9.76 -6.24
C HIS A 90 30.33 9.14 -7.40
N GLU A 91 30.87 8.08 -8.00
CA GLU A 91 30.23 7.42 -9.14
C GLU A 91 28.87 6.79 -8.78
N SER A 92 28.75 6.25 -7.57
CA SER A 92 27.52 5.64 -7.06
C SER A 92 26.45 6.65 -6.63
N CYS A 93 26.76 7.95 -6.61
CA CYS A 93 25.80 8.96 -6.20
C CYS A 93 24.83 9.29 -7.35
N GLU A 94 23.56 8.94 -7.15
CA GLU A 94 22.48 9.18 -8.11
C GLU A 94 21.80 10.55 -7.95
N GLU A 95 22.20 11.34 -6.95
CA GLU A 95 21.64 12.66 -6.70
C GLU A 95 21.93 13.62 -7.87
N ASN A 96 20.90 14.33 -8.33
CA ASN A 96 21.03 15.27 -9.44
C ASN A 96 20.00 16.41 -9.31
N GLY A 97 20.46 17.65 -9.44
CA GLY A 97 19.63 18.84 -9.22
C GLY A 97 19.31 19.11 -7.74
N GLY A 98 20.06 18.51 -6.81
CA GLY A 98 19.89 18.72 -5.38
C GLY A 98 20.45 20.05 -4.90
N LEU A 99 19.87 20.58 -3.81
CA LEU A 99 20.38 21.72 -3.05
C LEU A 99 20.60 21.27 -1.60
N PHE A 100 21.78 21.52 -1.06
CA PHE A 100 22.14 21.10 0.30
C PHE A 100 22.76 22.24 1.09
N GLU A 101 22.33 22.46 2.32
CA GLU A 101 23.08 23.21 3.32
C GLU A 101 24.02 22.27 4.07
N VAL A 102 25.22 22.76 4.40
CA VAL A 102 26.24 21.95 5.07
C VAL A 102 27.17 22.81 5.91
N GLY A 103 27.43 22.39 7.15
CA GLY A 103 28.36 23.06 8.06
C GLY A 103 28.32 22.48 9.47
N GLY A 104 29.42 22.59 10.21
CA GLY A 104 29.48 22.18 11.63
C GLY A 104 29.12 20.70 11.90
N GLY A 105 29.30 19.82 10.91
CA GLY A 105 28.92 18.40 10.99
C GLY A 105 27.45 18.10 10.66
N TRP A 106 26.66 19.09 10.26
CA TRP A 106 25.27 18.93 9.82
C TRP A 106 25.12 19.09 8.31
N ILE A 107 24.22 18.30 7.70
CA ILE A 107 23.85 18.37 6.29
C ILE A 107 22.32 18.33 6.18
N GLY A 108 21.73 19.30 5.48
CA GLY A 108 20.29 19.35 5.21
C GLY A 108 19.99 19.53 3.72
N LYS A 109 19.05 18.76 3.17
CA LYS A 109 18.59 18.95 1.78
C LYS A 109 17.44 19.96 1.74
N LEU A 110 17.55 20.93 0.84
CA LEU A 110 16.53 21.95 0.60
C LEU A 110 15.74 21.67 -0.67
N ARG A 111 14.51 22.19 -0.72
CA ARG A 111 13.64 22.19 -1.90
C ARG A 111 12.66 23.36 -1.84
N TRP A 112 12.14 23.76 -2.99
CA TRP A 112 11.04 24.73 -3.06
C TRP A 112 9.72 24.07 -2.70
N GLU A 113 8.89 24.82 -1.98
CA GLU A 113 7.51 24.49 -1.65
C GLU A 113 6.61 25.62 -2.14
N ARG A 114 5.41 25.26 -2.61
CA ARG A 114 4.47 26.19 -3.24
C ARG A 114 3.07 25.94 -2.68
N SER A 115 2.43 26.96 -2.13
CA SER A 115 1.01 26.93 -1.74
C SER A 115 0.11 26.44 -2.87
N LEU A 116 -1.09 25.96 -2.54
CA LEU A 116 -2.08 25.61 -3.56
C LEU A 116 -2.62 26.84 -4.31
N GLY A 117 -2.43 28.03 -3.74
CA GLY A 117 -2.93 29.27 -4.29
C GLY A 117 -4.46 29.39 -4.20
N ALA A 118 -5.02 30.37 -4.92
CA ALA A 118 -6.45 30.57 -5.03
C ALA A 118 -6.82 31.06 -6.42
N ILE A 119 -8.04 30.75 -6.85
CA ILE A 119 -8.64 31.38 -8.03
C ILE A 119 -9.18 32.76 -7.60
N VAL A 120 -8.72 33.81 -8.27
CA VAL A 120 -8.97 35.21 -7.87
C VAL A 120 -9.71 36.03 -8.93
N ARG A 121 -10.22 35.36 -9.97
CA ARG A 121 -11.05 35.97 -11.02
C ARG A 121 -12.15 35.01 -11.46
N GLN A 122 -13.22 35.55 -12.02
CA GLN A 122 -14.30 34.80 -12.64
C GLN A 122 -14.16 34.77 -14.17
N LYS A 123 -14.94 33.90 -14.83
CA LYS A 123 -15.03 33.86 -16.29
C LYS A 123 -15.50 35.21 -16.83
N ASN A 124 -14.85 35.69 -17.89
CA ASN A 124 -15.18 36.96 -18.55
C ASN A 124 -15.12 38.22 -17.66
N GLN A 125 -14.51 38.14 -16.47
CA GLN A 125 -14.26 39.30 -15.62
C GLN A 125 -12.76 39.59 -15.52
N PRO A 126 -12.36 40.88 -15.41
CA PRO A 126 -10.97 41.23 -15.15
C PRO A 126 -10.55 40.74 -13.76
N MET A 127 -9.26 40.43 -13.63
CA MET A 127 -8.65 40.18 -12.33
C MET A 127 -8.48 41.52 -11.60
N THR A 128 -9.00 41.62 -10.37
CA THR A 128 -8.95 42.87 -9.58
C THR A 128 -8.02 42.74 -8.37
N PRO A 129 -7.39 43.85 -7.91
CA PRO A 129 -6.64 43.87 -6.66
C PRO A 129 -7.48 43.40 -5.45
N GLU A 130 -8.77 43.73 -5.43
CA GLU A 130 -9.71 43.36 -4.37
C GLU A 130 -9.92 41.84 -4.32
N GLY A 131 -10.03 41.18 -5.48
CA GLY A 131 -10.16 39.72 -5.58
C GLY A 131 -8.90 38.99 -5.06
N VAL A 132 -7.72 39.56 -5.31
CA VAL A 132 -6.45 39.09 -4.73
C VAL A 132 -6.45 39.27 -3.22
N LYS A 133 -6.77 40.47 -2.71
CA LYS A 133 -6.81 40.78 -1.28
C LYS A 133 -7.79 39.87 -0.53
N ALA A 134 -8.98 39.66 -1.09
CA ALA A 134 -10.02 38.81 -0.49
C ALA A 134 -9.57 37.34 -0.30
N ASN A 135 -8.65 36.87 -1.15
CA ASN A 135 -8.14 35.50 -1.12
C ASN A 135 -6.71 35.40 -0.56
N TRP A 136 -6.13 36.50 -0.05
CA TRP A 136 -4.72 36.55 0.34
C TRP A 136 -4.32 35.47 1.33
N LYS A 137 -5.17 35.19 2.33
CA LYS A 137 -4.94 34.10 3.29
C LYS A 137 -4.78 32.74 2.61
N LYS A 138 -5.62 32.42 1.62
CA LYS A 138 -5.54 31.16 0.86
C LYS A 138 -4.34 31.13 -0.09
N ILE A 139 -4.00 32.26 -0.70
CA ILE A 139 -2.82 32.39 -1.58
C ILE A 139 -1.53 32.08 -0.81
N CYS A 140 -1.45 32.53 0.43
CA CYS A 140 -0.30 32.36 1.31
C CYS A 140 -0.37 31.12 2.23
N ASP A 141 -1.34 30.22 2.01
CA ASP A 141 -1.52 29.04 2.85
C ASP A 141 -0.62 27.87 2.40
N PHE A 142 0.21 27.38 3.33
CA PHE A 142 1.14 26.28 3.10
C PHE A 142 0.73 24.94 3.73
N GLU A 143 -0.41 24.85 4.43
CA GLU A 143 -0.83 23.61 5.11
C GLU A 143 -0.90 22.40 4.16
N ASN A 144 -1.29 22.61 2.91
CA ASN A 144 -1.40 21.57 1.88
C ASN A 144 -0.50 21.84 0.65
N ALA A 145 0.68 22.42 0.88
CA ALA A 145 1.56 22.87 -0.20
C ALA A 145 2.12 21.74 -1.09
N THR A 146 2.43 22.11 -2.33
CA THR A 146 3.04 21.25 -3.36
C THR A 146 4.54 21.47 -3.47
N LYS A 147 5.28 20.47 -3.96
CA LYS A 147 6.74 20.51 -4.15
C LYS A 147 7.13 20.29 -5.60
N PRO A 148 6.79 21.23 -6.51
CA PRO A 148 7.04 21.05 -7.94
C PRO A 148 8.54 20.91 -8.22
N GLN A 149 8.93 19.88 -8.95
CA GLN A 149 10.33 19.60 -9.30
C GLN A 149 10.67 19.96 -10.75
N ARG A 150 9.65 20.19 -11.59
CA ARG A 150 9.82 20.50 -13.02
C ARG A 150 8.88 21.60 -13.49
N ILE A 151 9.25 22.27 -14.56
CA ILE A 151 8.44 23.34 -15.16
C ILE A 151 7.06 22.84 -15.61
N GLN A 152 6.96 21.60 -16.08
CA GLN A 152 5.69 21.00 -16.51
C GLN A 152 4.66 20.90 -15.38
N GLU A 153 5.11 20.58 -14.15
CA GLU A 153 4.25 20.51 -12.96
C GLU A 153 3.74 21.90 -12.56
N SER A 154 4.57 22.93 -12.75
CA SER A 154 4.17 24.33 -12.53
C SER A 154 3.10 24.75 -13.54
N ILE A 155 3.34 24.54 -14.84
CA ILE A 155 2.40 24.90 -15.90
C ILE A 155 1.07 24.13 -15.79
N GLY A 156 1.13 22.83 -15.47
CA GLY A 156 -0.05 22.00 -15.31
C GLY A 156 -1.04 22.53 -14.27
N SER A 157 -0.55 23.12 -13.18
CA SER A 157 -1.41 23.75 -12.17
C SER A 157 -2.18 24.97 -12.68
N ILE A 158 -1.56 25.79 -13.55
CA ILE A 158 -2.20 26.96 -14.16
C ILE A 158 -3.27 26.51 -15.15
N ILE A 159 -3.00 25.48 -15.95
CA ILE A 159 -3.99 24.89 -16.87
C ILE A 159 -5.20 24.37 -16.08
N GLY A 160 -4.97 23.71 -14.94
CA GLY A 160 -6.05 23.28 -14.05
C GLY A 160 -6.89 24.44 -13.51
N VAL A 161 -6.26 25.58 -13.19
CA VAL A 161 -6.98 26.81 -12.80
C VAL A 161 -7.82 27.38 -13.95
N LEU A 162 -7.26 27.45 -15.17
CA LEU A 162 -7.99 27.94 -16.34
C LEU A 162 -9.23 27.08 -16.62
N SER A 163 -9.08 25.75 -16.56
CA SER A 163 -10.19 24.82 -16.71
C SER A 163 -11.31 25.05 -15.69
N LYS A 164 -10.96 25.35 -14.43
CA LYS A 164 -11.93 25.65 -13.36
C LYS A 164 -12.65 26.98 -13.59
N ILE A 165 -11.94 28.00 -14.06
CA ILE A 165 -12.55 29.30 -14.39
C ILE A 165 -13.54 29.15 -15.55
N ASP A 166 -13.24 28.29 -16.53
CA ASP A 166 -14.11 28.08 -17.68
C ASP A 166 -15.40 27.29 -17.34
N SER A 167 -15.37 26.43 -16.31
CA SER A 167 -16.51 25.64 -15.84
C SER A 167 -17.51 26.40 -14.96
N ASP A 168 -17.08 27.43 -14.20
CA ASP A 168 -17.93 28.16 -13.24
C ASP A 168 -18.92 29.17 -13.87
N GLY A 169 -19.07 29.20 -15.20
CA GLY A 169 -19.84 30.22 -15.94
C GLY A 169 -21.07 29.74 -16.71
N GLY A 170 -21.65 28.57 -16.41
CA GLY A 170 -22.75 28.02 -17.22
C GLY A 170 -23.87 27.35 -16.42
N VAL A 171 -24.80 28.15 -15.87
CA VAL A 171 -26.17 27.69 -15.63
C VAL A 171 -27.06 28.45 -16.61
N SER A 172 -27.42 27.79 -17.70
CA SER A 172 -28.63 28.12 -18.45
C SER A 172 -29.21 26.81 -18.98
N THR A 173 -30.35 26.45 -18.39
CA THR A 173 -31.30 25.48 -18.91
C THR A 173 -31.74 25.91 -20.30
N ASN A 174 -31.51 25.09 -21.32
CA ASN A 174 -32.46 24.91 -22.40
C ASN A 174 -32.21 23.60 -23.15
N HIS A 175 -33.23 22.75 -23.12
CA HIS A 175 -33.46 21.72 -24.11
C HIS A 175 -33.61 22.39 -25.48
N MET A 176 -32.86 21.93 -26.48
CA MET A 176 -33.37 21.64 -27.83
C MET A 176 -32.33 20.86 -28.64
N SER A 177 -32.87 19.90 -29.39
CA SER A 177 -32.27 18.97 -30.34
C SER A 177 -31.23 19.57 -31.28
N HIS A 178 -30.14 18.85 -31.55
CA HIS A 178 -29.58 18.79 -32.90
C HIS A 178 -28.84 17.48 -33.22
N ALA A 179 -29.34 16.84 -34.26
CA ALA A 179 -28.67 16.13 -35.35
C ALA A 179 -27.42 15.28 -35.03
N ALA A 180 -27.58 13.97 -35.23
CA ALA A 180 -26.51 13.01 -35.39
C ALA A 180 -25.55 13.46 -36.50
N SER A 181 -24.31 13.80 -36.12
CA SER A 181 -23.17 13.83 -37.01
C SER A 181 -22.30 12.60 -36.72
N THR A 182 -22.11 11.79 -37.75
CA THR A 182 -21.19 10.66 -37.76
C THR A 182 -19.76 11.19 -37.79
N ALA A 183 -19.15 11.35 -36.62
CA ALA A 183 -17.71 11.54 -36.45
C ALA A 183 -17.09 10.32 -35.75
N PRO A 184 -15.83 9.94 -36.03
CA PRO A 184 -15.19 8.77 -35.43
C PRO A 184 -15.00 8.96 -33.91
N SER A 185 -15.19 7.89 -33.15
CA SER A 185 -15.22 7.77 -31.68
C SER A 185 -14.32 8.73 -30.89
N GLY A 186 -14.92 9.62 -30.09
CA GLY A 186 -14.26 10.71 -29.35
C GLY A 186 -13.43 10.35 -28.11
N PHE A 187 -12.87 9.14 -28.01
CA PHE A 187 -12.07 8.70 -26.84
C PHE A 187 -10.77 7.97 -27.21
N ALA A 188 -10.34 8.04 -28.46
CA ALA A 188 -9.21 7.25 -28.96
C ALA A 188 -7.89 7.54 -28.22
N ARG A 189 -7.70 8.75 -27.67
CA ARG A 189 -6.50 9.08 -26.88
C ARG A 189 -6.65 8.73 -25.40
N ALA A 190 -7.88 8.60 -24.89
CA ALA A 190 -8.14 8.13 -23.54
C ALA A 190 -7.87 6.62 -23.43
N ILE A 191 -8.33 5.84 -24.42
CA ILE A 191 -8.14 4.38 -24.43
C ILE A 191 -6.65 4.04 -24.58
N GLY A 192 -6.12 3.25 -23.65
CA GLY A 192 -4.70 2.90 -23.59
C GLY A 192 -3.82 3.95 -22.91
N TYR A 193 -4.39 5.05 -22.40
CA TYR A 193 -3.66 6.04 -21.62
C TYR A 193 -3.04 5.38 -20.38
N LYS A 194 -1.70 5.47 -20.28
CA LYS A 194 -0.94 4.96 -19.14
C LYS A 194 -0.66 6.08 -18.16
N PHE A 195 -0.99 5.85 -16.89
CA PHE A 195 -0.64 6.77 -15.82
C PHE A 195 0.85 6.63 -15.48
N PRO A 196 1.47 7.68 -14.92
CA PRO A 196 2.79 7.54 -14.30
C PRO A 196 2.77 6.39 -13.28
N PRO A 197 3.77 5.50 -13.29
CA PRO A 197 3.86 4.45 -12.30
C PRO A 197 3.98 5.07 -10.90
N PHE A 198 3.36 4.42 -9.92
CA PHE A 198 3.39 4.87 -8.52
C PHE A 198 3.77 3.73 -7.60
N SER A 199 4.14 4.07 -6.37
CA SER A 199 4.44 3.09 -5.32
C SER A 199 3.44 3.23 -4.18
N SER A 200 3.06 2.09 -3.62
CA SER A 200 2.18 1.94 -2.47
C SER A 200 2.90 1.10 -1.43
N ALA A 201 3.43 1.77 -0.41
CA ALA A 201 4.09 1.13 0.73
C ALA A 201 3.11 1.01 1.89
N TYR A 202 3.18 -0.12 2.59
CA TYR A 202 2.36 -0.38 3.77
C TYR A 202 3.09 -1.29 4.75
N THR A 203 2.68 -1.19 6.00
CA THR A 203 3.07 -2.05 7.11
C THR A 203 1.86 -2.79 7.64
N GLU A 204 2.06 -3.60 8.67
CA GLU A 204 1.01 -4.27 9.40
C GLU A 204 -0.04 -3.27 9.92
N LEU A 205 0.37 -2.05 10.29
CA LEU A 205 -0.53 -0.99 10.75
C LEU A 205 -1.63 -0.67 9.74
N GLU A 206 -1.27 -0.41 8.48
CA GLU A 206 -2.24 -0.09 7.43
C GLU A 206 -3.16 -1.28 7.14
N THR A 207 -2.63 -2.51 7.22
CA THR A 207 -3.42 -3.73 7.00
C THR A 207 -4.43 -3.98 8.13
N ILE A 208 -4.03 -3.75 9.39
CA ILE A 208 -4.90 -3.86 10.57
C ILE A 208 -5.96 -2.77 10.54
N MET A 209 -5.57 -1.52 10.23
CA MET A 209 -6.48 -0.40 10.11
C MET A 209 -7.54 -0.65 9.03
N TYR A 210 -7.14 -1.22 7.89
CA TYR A 210 -8.07 -1.68 6.87
C TYR A 210 -8.99 -2.78 7.39
N ALA A 211 -8.45 -3.82 8.05
CA ALA A 211 -9.23 -4.94 8.57
C ALA A 211 -10.33 -4.46 9.53
N LEU A 212 -9.99 -3.59 10.47
CA LEU A 212 -10.95 -2.94 11.37
C LEU A 212 -11.96 -2.06 10.59
N GLY A 213 -11.46 -1.28 9.62
CA GLY A 213 -12.26 -0.43 8.75
C GLY A 213 -13.26 -1.19 7.87
N VAL A 214 -13.04 -2.48 7.62
CA VAL A 214 -14.00 -3.34 6.92
C VAL A 214 -14.75 -4.27 7.85
N GLY A 215 -14.57 -4.18 9.17
CA GLY A 215 -15.41 -4.84 10.17
C GLY A 215 -14.82 -6.05 10.87
N ALA A 216 -13.54 -6.37 10.66
CA ALA A 216 -12.88 -7.40 11.47
C ALA A 216 -12.93 -7.00 12.95
N SER A 217 -13.18 -7.95 13.84
CA SER A 217 -13.38 -7.65 15.26
C SER A 217 -12.69 -8.65 16.17
N VAL A 218 -12.06 -8.15 17.24
CA VAL A 218 -11.53 -9.00 18.33
C VAL A 218 -12.60 -9.83 19.05
N LYS A 219 -13.89 -9.52 18.82
CA LYS A 219 -15.01 -10.35 19.30
C LYS A 219 -15.07 -11.71 18.61
N GLU A 220 -14.58 -11.80 17.38
CA GLU A 220 -14.42 -13.05 16.63
C GLU A 220 -12.97 -13.52 16.80
N PRO A 221 -12.68 -14.55 17.60
CA PRO A 221 -11.30 -15.00 17.80
C PRO A 221 -10.57 -15.35 16.50
N LYS A 222 -11.28 -15.82 15.47
CA LYS A 222 -10.69 -16.11 14.16
C LYS A 222 -10.25 -14.86 13.38
N ASP A 223 -10.68 -13.67 13.77
CA ASP A 223 -10.24 -12.42 13.16
C ASP A 223 -8.94 -11.89 13.76
N MET A 224 -8.45 -12.47 14.87
CA MET A 224 -7.18 -12.05 15.49
C MET A 224 -6.01 -12.11 14.50
N LYS A 225 -6.03 -13.03 13.54
CA LYS A 225 -5.04 -13.13 12.48
C LYS A 225 -5.00 -11.93 11.53
N PHE A 226 -6.01 -11.07 11.52
CA PHE A 226 -6.05 -9.85 10.69
C PHE A 226 -5.83 -8.57 11.52
N ILE A 227 -5.85 -8.67 12.85
CA ILE A 227 -5.88 -7.50 13.76
C ILE A 227 -4.64 -7.42 14.66
N TYR A 228 -3.98 -8.56 14.92
CA TYR A 228 -2.81 -8.61 15.79
C TYR A 228 -1.58 -9.09 15.04
N GLU A 229 -0.64 -8.17 14.81
CA GLU A 229 0.63 -8.39 14.11
C GLU A 229 1.55 -9.44 14.74
N GLY A 230 1.35 -9.72 16.05
CA GLY A 230 2.04 -10.77 16.79
C GLY A 230 1.38 -12.15 16.67
N SER A 231 0.24 -12.27 15.97
CA SER A 231 -0.33 -13.57 15.63
C SER A 231 0.61 -14.35 14.72
N SER A 232 0.85 -15.63 15.03
CA SER A 232 1.69 -16.50 14.20
C SER A 232 1.10 -16.75 12.80
N ASP A 233 -0.21 -16.56 12.64
CA ASP A 233 -0.94 -16.66 11.38
C ASP A 233 -1.32 -15.27 10.83
N PHE A 234 -0.63 -14.21 11.27
CA PHE A 234 -0.94 -12.86 10.84
C PHE A 234 -0.93 -12.75 9.31
N SER A 235 -2.06 -12.31 8.76
CA SER A 235 -2.31 -12.25 7.33
C SER A 235 -2.97 -10.93 6.96
N CYS A 236 -2.68 -10.44 5.75
CA CYS A 236 -3.42 -9.32 5.19
C CYS A 236 -4.77 -9.81 4.62
N LEU A 237 -5.87 -9.09 4.87
CA LEU A 237 -7.14 -9.39 4.20
C LEU A 237 -6.97 -9.25 2.68
N PRO A 238 -7.42 -10.23 1.87
CA PRO A 238 -7.21 -10.22 0.41
C PRO A 238 -7.64 -8.93 -0.29
N THR A 239 -8.75 -8.35 0.14
CA THR A 239 -9.33 -7.13 -0.45
C THR A 239 -8.55 -5.85 -0.16
N PHE A 240 -7.54 -5.90 0.71
CA PHE A 240 -6.57 -4.80 0.86
C PHE A 240 -5.80 -4.52 -0.44
N GLY A 241 -5.75 -5.49 -1.36
CA GLY A 241 -5.17 -5.31 -2.70
C GLY A 241 -5.86 -4.22 -3.53
N VAL A 242 -7.10 -3.84 -3.18
CA VAL A 242 -7.77 -2.67 -3.79
C VAL A 242 -7.13 -1.37 -3.29
N ILE A 243 -6.84 -1.26 -2.00
CA ILE A 243 -6.23 -0.07 -1.38
C ILE A 243 -4.86 0.21 -2.01
N VAL A 244 -4.05 -0.84 -2.21
CA VAL A 244 -2.76 -0.76 -2.89
C VAL A 244 -2.87 -0.08 -4.26
N ALA A 245 -3.94 -0.39 -5.01
CA ALA A 245 -4.15 0.05 -6.38
C ALA A 245 -4.99 1.34 -6.52
N GLN A 246 -5.63 1.82 -5.45
CA GLN A 246 -6.63 2.89 -5.53
C GLN A 246 -6.04 4.30 -5.79
N LYS A 247 -4.73 4.49 -5.64
CA LYS A 247 -4.08 5.82 -5.70
C LYS A 247 -4.46 6.69 -6.92
N PRO A 248 -4.58 6.15 -8.17
CA PRO A 248 -4.96 6.96 -9.33
C PRO A 248 -6.42 7.46 -9.29
N LEU A 249 -7.27 6.85 -8.47
CA LEU A 249 -8.67 7.25 -8.31
C LEU A 249 -8.87 8.36 -7.28
N VAL A 250 -7.97 8.46 -6.30
CA VAL A 250 -8.08 9.42 -5.20
C VAL A 250 -7.29 10.69 -5.51
N GLY A 251 -7.63 11.79 -4.85
CA GLY A 251 -6.86 13.04 -4.93
C GLY A 251 -6.79 13.68 -6.32
N GLY A 252 -7.72 13.36 -7.23
CA GLY A 252 -7.76 13.93 -8.58
C GLY A 252 -6.86 13.27 -9.62
N GLY A 253 -6.37 12.05 -9.37
CA GLY A 253 -5.47 11.33 -10.28
C GLY A 253 -6.03 11.11 -11.70
N LEU A 254 -7.36 11.11 -11.86
CA LEU A 254 -8.03 11.02 -13.17
C LEU A 254 -7.97 12.31 -14.00
N GLY A 255 -7.69 13.48 -13.39
CA GLY A 255 -7.75 14.78 -14.07
C GLY A 255 -6.74 14.97 -15.21
N GLY A 256 -5.77 14.05 -15.36
CA GLY A 256 -4.79 14.05 -16.45
C GLY A 256 -5.16 13.20 -17.67
N VAL A 257 -6.31 12.50 -17.67
CA VAL A 257 -6.70 11.64 -18.79
C VAL A 257 -7.27 12.50 -19.93
N PRO A 258 -6.71 12.44 -21.15
CA PRO A 258 -7.19 13.25 -22.27
C PRO A 258 -8.63 12.83 -22.67
N GLU A 259 -9.40 13.78 -23.22
CA GLU A 259 -10.72 13.55 -23.84
C GLU A 259 -11.85 13.12 -22.89
N LEU A 260 -11.59 12.99 -21.59
CA LEU A 260 -12.62 12.65 -20.61
C LEU A 260 -13.11 13.90 -19.86
N PRO A 261 -14.43 14.19 -19.86
CA PRO A 261 -15.01 15.30 -19.11
C PRO A 261 -15.18 14.91 -17.64
N ILE A 262 -14.06 14.83 -16.91
CA ILE A 262 -14.04 14.33 -15.53
C ILE A 262 -14.33 15.46 -14.55
N SER A 263 -15.52 15.40 -13.97
CA SER A 263 -15.94 16.13 -12.76
C SER A 263 -15.93 15.15 -11.60
N LEU A 264 -15.07 15.31 -10.60
CA LEU A 264 -14.93 14.35 -9.49
C LEU A 264 -16.26 14.12 -8.74
N GLU A 265 -17.09 15.15 -8.63
CA GLU A 265 -18.42 15.12 -8.04
C GLU A 265 -19.45 14.29 -8.82
N LYS A 266 -19.13 13.92 -10.07
CA LYS A 266 -19.98 13.08 -10.95
C LYS A 266 -19.40 11.69 -11.18
N VAL A 267 -18.26 11.36 -10.56
CA VAL A 267 -17.64 10.04 -10.68
C VAL A 267 -18.20 9.13 -9.60
N LEU A 268 -18.99 8.15 -10.02
CA LEU A 268 -19.43 7.04 -9.18
C LEU A 268 -18.54 5.82 -9.39
N HIS A 269 -18.32 5.05 -8.34
CA HIS A 269 -17.70 3.73 -8.46
C HIS A 269 -18.79 2.69 -8.75
N GLY A 270 -18.86 2.19 -9.98
CA GLY A 270 -19.93 1.29 -10.44
C GLY A 270 -19.62 -0.20 -10.20
N GLU A 271 -18.41 -0.65 -10.52
CA GLU A 271 -17.99 -2.06 -10.34
C GLU A 271 -16.53 -2.13 -9.94
N GLN A 272 -16.18 -3.19 -9.19
CA GLN A 272 -14.81 -3.49 -8.80
C GLN A 272 -14.48 -4.95 -9.14
N TYR A 273 -13.30 -5.17 -9.69
CA TYR A 273 -12.66 -6.48 -9.78
C TYR A 273 -11.29 -6.44 -9.10
N LEU A 274 -10.94 -7.51 -8.40
CA LEU A 274 -9.62 -7.76 -7.86
C LEU A 274 -9.24 -9.22 -8.13
N GLU A 275 -8.02 -9.47 -8.58
CA GLU A 275 -7.42 -10.80 -8.69
C GLU A 275 -6.05 -10.80 -8.02
N LEU A 276 -5.84 -11.79 -7.15
CA LEU A 276 -4.57 -12.06 -6.50
C LEU A 276 -3.87 -13.20 -7.25
N TYR A 277 -2.71 -12.89 -7.82
CA TYR A 277 -1.81 -13.89 -8.39
C TYR A 277 -0.97 -14.56 -7.30
N LYS A 278 -0.73 -13.82 -6.21
CA LYS A 278 -0.11 -14.32 -4.97
C LYS A 278 -0.78 -13.65 -3.77
N PRO A 279 -0.75 -14.28 -2.58
CA PRO A 279 -1.16 -13.63 -1.34
C PRO A 279 -0.42 -12.30 -1.14
N LEU A 280 -1.11 -11.30 -0.59
CA LEU A 280 -0.48 -10.02 -0.25
C LEU A 280 0.53 -10.23 0.89
N PRO A 281 1.74 -9.66 0.80
CA PRO A 281 2.70 -9.74 1.89
C PRO A 281 2.18 -8.97 3.12
N ARG A 282 2.63 -9.37 4.32
CA ARG A 282 2.28 -8.72 5.60
C ARG A 282 2.63 -7.23 5.65
N SER A 283 3.71 -6.85 4.97
CA SER A 283 4.19 -5.49 4.78
C SER A 283 5.02 -5.45 3.49
N GLY A 284 5.17 -4.28 2.89
CA GLY A 284 5.95 -4.16 1.66
C GLY A 284 5.69 -2.88 0.89
N ASN A 285 6.45 -2.70 -0.19
CA ASN A 285 6.29 -1.60 -1.13
C ASN A 285 6.00 -2.15 -2.53
N LEU A 286 4.80 -1.90 -3.03
CA LEU A 286 4.36 -2.39 -4.33
C LEU A 286 4.42 -1.28 -5.37
N LYS A 287 5.06 -1.57 -6.51
CA LYS A 287 5.03 -0.72 -7.69
C LYS A 287 3.74 -0.99 -8.45
N CYS A 288 3.00 0.05 -8.80
CA CYS A 288 1.72 -0.04 -9.47
C CYS A 288 1.77 0.67 -10.83
N GLU A 289 1.15 0.05 -11.82
CA GLU A 289 1.04 0.57 -13.19
C GLU A 289 -0.43 0.58 -13.58
N ALA A 290 -0.97 1.76 -13.89
CA ALA A 290 -2.37 1.94 -14.23
C ALA A 290 -2.55 2.32 -15.71
N VAL A 291 -3.64 1.85 -16.31
CA VAL A 291 -4.00 2.12 -17.70
C VAL A 291 -5.52 2.22 -17.86
N ILE A 292 -5.98 3.16 -18.68
CA ILE A 292 -7.38 3.17 -19.13
C ILE A 292 -7.55 2.06 -20.15
N ALA A 293 -8.17 0.97 -19.73
CA ALA A 293 -8.42 -0.19 -20.58
C ALA A 293 -9.43 0.15 -21.68
N ASP A 294 -10.50 0.87 -21.32
CA ASP A 294 -11.58 1.20 -22.24
C ASP A 294 -12.47 2.34 -21.74
N VAL A 295 -13.28 2.90 -22.65
CA VAL A 295 -14.32 3.88 -22.35
C VAL A 295 -15.60 3.49 -23.08
N LEU A 296 -16.71 3.34 -22.36
CA LEU A 296 -17.99 2.90 -22.89
C LEU A 296 -19.05 3.98 -22.71
N ASP A 297 -19.89 4.16 -23.72
CA ASP A 297 -21.03 5.07 -23.65
C ASP A 297 -22.31 4.30 -23.29
N LYS A 298 -22.88 4.59 -22.12
CA LYS A 298 -24.14 3.98 -21.65
C LYS A 298 -25.36 4.86 -21.93
N GLY A 299 -25.20 5.98 -22.62
CA GLY A 299 -26.24 6.96 -22.90
C GLY A 299 -26.40 7.97 -21.77
N SER A 300 -26.75 7.52 -20.57
CA SER A 300 -26.88 8.41 -19.40
C SER A 300 -25.55 8.80 -18.75
N GLY A 301 -24.46 8.17 -19.14
CA GLY A 301 -23.12 8.40 -18.60
C GLY A 301 -22.06 7.59 -19.33
N LEU A 302 -20.79 7.86 -19.00
CA LEU A 302 -19.65 7.09 -19.52
C LEU A 302 -19.17 6.10 -18.47
N VAL A 303 -18.77 4.91 -18.91
CA VAL A 303 -18.02 3.95 -18.08
C VAL A 303 -16.55 4.02 -18.47
N ILE A 304 -15.69 4.31 -17.50
CA ILE A 304 -14.24 4.20 -17.65
C ILE A 304 -13.80 2.90 -17.01
N LEU A 305 -13.17 2.03 -17.80
CA LEU A 305 -12.49 0.83 -17.29
C LEU A 305 -11.02 1.17 -17.08
N MET A 306 -10.57 1.11 -15.83
CA MET A 306 -9.18 1.33 -15.48
C MET A 306 -8.57 0.08 -14.87
N ASP A 307 -7.54 -0.44 -15.53
CA ASP A 307 -6.75 -1.57 -15.07
C ASP A 307 -5.54 -1.07 -14.27
N VAL A 308 -5.24 -1.72 -13.15
CA VAL A 308 -4.06 -1.43 -12.33
C VAL A 308 -3.38 -2.74 -11.95
N TYR A 309 -2.10 -2.84 -12.30
CA TYR A 309 -1.23 -3.98 -11.99
C TYR A 309 -0.27 -3.61 -10.88
N SER A 310 -0.19 -4.41 -9.83
CA SER A 310 0.66 -4.15 -8.67
C SER A 310 1.70 -5.26 -8.49
N TYR A 311 2.96 -4.84 -8.45
CA TYR A 311 4.13 -5.69 -8.43
C TYR A 311 4.87 -5.54 -7.11
N PHE A 312 5.24 -6.65 -6.49
CA PHE A 312 6.21 -6.68 -5.40
C PHE A 312 7.53 -7.17 -5.98
N GLU A 313 8.56 -6.33 -5.91
CA GLU A 313 9.82 -6.53 -6.63
C GLU A 313 9.59 -6.71 -8.15
N LYS A 314 9.71 -7.94 -8.67
CA LYS A 314 9.50 -8.29 -10.08
C LYS A 314 8.25 -9.15 -10.32
N GLU A 315 7.53 -9.50 -9.27
CA GLU A 315 6.40 -10.42 -9.35
C GLU A 315 5.08 -9.67 -9.34
N LEU A 316 4.17 -10.04 -10.24
CA LEU A 316 2.80 -9.53 -10.22
C LEU A 316 2.07 -10.15 -9.02
N ILE A 317 1.60 -9.31 -8.10
CA ILE A 317 0.88 -9.76 -6.90
C ILE A 317 -0.62 -9.65 -7.09
N CYS A 318 -1.09 -8.50 -7.56
CA CYS A 318 -2.52 -8.30 -7.79
C CYS A 318 -2.81 -7.45 -9.03
N TYR A 319 -4.00 -7.66 -9.57
CA TYR A 319 -4.60 -6.89 -10.64
C TYR A 319 -5.96 -6.38 -10.17
N ASN A 320 -6.21 -5.10 -10.41
CA ASN A 320 -7.49 -4.45 -10.13
C ASN A 320 -8.08 -3.91 -11.42
N GLN A 321 -9.39 -4.04 -11.59
CA GLN A 321 -10.15 -3.29 -12.59
C GLN A 321 -11.22 -2.47 -11.89
N PHE A 322 -11.06 -1.15 -11.97
CA PHE A 322 -12.01 -0.17 -11.48
C PHE A 322 -12.93 0.24 -12.63
N SER A 323 -14.24 0.10 -12.42
CA SER A 323 -15.25 0.57 -13.36
C SER A 323 -15.93 1.81 -12.80
N LEU A 324 -15.57 2.96 -13.34
CA LEU A 324 -16.09 4.26 -12.91
C LEU A 324 -17.21 4.70 -13.83
N PHE A 325 -18.28 5.25 -13.27
CA PHE A 325 -19.41 5.79 -14.00
C PHE A 325 -19.44 7.30 -13.88
N LEU A 326 -19.30 8.01 -15.00
CA LEU A 326 -19.40 9.47 -15.08
C LEU A 326 -20.84 9.84 -15.41
N LEU A 327 -21.57 10.28 -14.40
CA LEU A 327 -22.97 10.70 -14.52
C LEU A 327 -23.12 11.87 -15.49
N GLY A 328 -24.05 11.75 -16.45
CA GLY A 328 -24.43 12.83 -17.35
C GLY A 328 -23.45 13.12 -18.50
N SER A 329 -22.33 12.39 -18.58
CA SER A 329 -21.31 12.59 -19.63
C SER A 329 -21.49 11.68 -20.86
N GLY A 330 -22.57 10.89 -20.91
CA GLY A 330 -22.86 9.95 -22.00
C GLY A 330 -23.61 10.59 -23.19
N GLY A 331 -23.96 9.76 -24.17
CA GLY A 331 -24.74 10.20 -25.35
C GLY A 331 -23.90 10.85 -26.45
N ILE A 332 -22.57 10.69 -26.39
CA ILE A 332 -21.61 11.27 -27.33
C ILE A 332 -21.10 10.26 -28.37
N GLY A 333 -21.58 9.02 -28.30
CA GLY A 333 -21.26 7.96 -29.24
C GLY A 333 -20.07 7.12 -28.79
N GLY A 334 -20.18 5.79 -28.95
CA GLY A 334 -19.17 4.84 -28.50
C GLY A 334 -19.73 3.43 -28.39
N LYS A 335 -18.87 2.44 -28.15
CA LYS A 335 -19.33 1.06 -27.93
C LYS A 335 -19.99 0.92 -26.56
N ARG A 336 -21.02 0.07 -26.48
CA ARG A 336 -21.78 -0.19 -25.24
C ARG A 336 -21.14 -1.30 -24.38
N THR A 337 -20.27 -2.12 -24.96
CA THR A 337 -19.64 -3.28 -24.33
C THR A 337 -18.15 -3.28 -24.60
N SER A 338 -17.39 -3.96 -23.74
CA SER A 338 -15.95 -4.16 -23.88
C SER A 338 -15.63 -5.62 -23.69
N ASP A 339 -14.73 -6.16 -24.49
CA ASP A 339 -14.10 -7.46 -24.28
C ASP A 339 -13.05 -7.45 -23.16
N LYS A 340 -12.64 -6.25 -22.70
CA LYS A 340 -11.66 -6.07 -21.61
C LYS A 340 -12.31 -6.06 -20.22
N VAL A 341 -13.63 -5.94 -20.13
CA VAL A 341 -14.31 -5.91 -18.83
C VAL A 341 -14.32 -7.30 -18.20
N LYS A 342 -14.03 -7.37 -16.91
CA LYS A 342 -14.30 -8.58 -16.12
C LYS A 342 -15.78 -8.62 -15.80
N GLU A 343 -16.51 -9.55 -16.42
CA GLU A 343 -17.97 -9.60 -16.36
C GLU A 343 -18.51 -9.89 -14.94
N ALA A 344 -19.57 -9.17 -14.57
CA ALA A 344 -20.35 -9.48 -13.38
C ALA A 344 -21.28 -10.67 -13.66
N VAL A 345 -21.57 -11.49 -12.66
CA VAL A 345 -22.31 -12.76 -12.85
C VAL A 345 -23.52 -12.80 -11.93
N ALA A 346 -24.69 -13.09 -12.50
CA ALA A 346 -25.92 -13.24 -11.75
C ALA A 346 -25.78 -14.31 -10.64
N VAL A 347 -26.49 -14.10 -9.53
CA VAL A 347 -26.58 -15.10 -8.47
C VAL A 347 -27.47 -16.27 -8.92
N PRO A 348 -27.24 -17.50 -8.44
CA PRO A 348 -28.09 -18.64 -8.74
C PRO A 348 -29.55 -18.41 -8.34
N ASN A 349 -30.48 -18.88 -9.19
CA ASN A 349 -31.92 -18.78 -8.93
C ASN A 349 -32.41 -19.89 -7.97
N ARG A 350 -31.91 -19.86 -6.74
CA ARG A 350 -32.26 -20.77 -5.63
C ARG A 350 -32.01 -20.06 -4.29
N PRO A 351 -32.50 -20.57 -3.14
CA PRO A 351 -32.15 -20.00 -1.84
C PRO A 351 -30.63 -20.00 -1.58
N PRO A 352 -30.09 -19.01 -0.84
CA PRO A 352 -28.66 -18.95 -0.51
C PRO A 352 -28.24 -20.12 0.39
N ASP A 353 -27.04 -20.65 0.15
CA ASP A 353 -26.44 -21.71 0.96
C ASP A 353 -26.00 -21.20 2.33
N ALA A 354 -25.62 -19.92 2.41
CA ALA A 354 -25.22 -19.28 3.64
C ALA A 354 -25.59 -17.80 3.62
N VAL A 355 -25.88 -17.28 4.81
CA VAL A 355 -26.14 -15.86 5.05
C VAL A 355 -25.38 -15.44 6.29
N LEU A 356 -24.60 -14.36 6.19
CA LEU A 356 -23.95 -13.72 7.33
C LEU A 356 -24.40 -12.26 7.42
N THR A 357 -24.41 -11.72 8.63
CA THR A 357 -24.84 -10.35 8.92
C THR A 357 -23.83 -9.66 9.80
N ASP A 358 -23.55 -8.40 9.52
CA ASP A 358 -22.72 -7.53 10.34
C ASP A 358 -23.34 -6.14 10.47
N VAL A 359 -23.36 -5.60 11.68
CA VAL A 359 -23.81 -4.23 11.94
C VAL A 359 -22.64 -3.28 11.73
N THR A 360 -22.76 -2.36 10.79
CA THR A 360 -21.73 -1.33 10.59
C THR A 360 -21.75 -0.33 11.76
N SER A 361 -20.59 0.18 12.14
CA SER A 361 -20.52 1.29 13.10
C SER A 361 -21.11 2.56 12.50
N LEU A 362 -21.65 3.47 13.33
CA LEU A 362 -21.95 4.84 12.91
C LEU A 362 -20.69 5.56 12.40
N ASN A 363 -19.51 5.19 12.90
CA ASN A 363 -18.22 5.73 12.49
C ASN A 363 -17.52 4.89 11.42
N GLN A 364 -18.20 3.93 10.78
CA GLN A 364 -17.55 2.99 9.85
C GLN A 364 -16.85 3.71 8.69
N ALA A 365 -17.50 4.71 8.09
CA ALA A 365 -16.92 5.49 7.01
C ALA A 365 -15.75 6.36 7.49
N ALA A 366 -15.83 6.89 8.72
CA ALA A 366 -14.77 7.69 9.34
C ALA A 366 -13.51 6.86 9.63
N LEU A 367 -13.66 5.57 9.94
CA LEU A 367 -12.53 4.65 10.09
C LEU A 367 -12.00 4.17 8.74
N TYR A 368 -12.88 3.70 7.84
CA TYR A 368 -12.49 3.13 6.56
C TYR A 368 -11.72 4.12 5.67
N ARG A 369 -12.12 5.40 5.66
CA ARG A 369 -11.42 6.44 4.87
C ARG A 369 -9.95 6.61 5.23
N LEU A 370 -9.54 6.22 6.44
CA LEU A 370 -8.12 6.25 6.84
C LEU A 370 -7.26 5.29 6.02
N SER A 371 -7.88 4.33 5.32
CA SER A 371 -7.21 3.45 4.36
C SER A 371 -6.96 4.11 2.99
N GLY A 372 -7.39 5.36 2.74
CA GLY A 372 -6.93 6.14 1.59
C GLY A 372 -7.99 6.87 0.78
N ASP A 373 -9.28 6.54 0.93
CA ASP A 373 -10.37 7.23 0.23
C ASP A 373 -10.97 8.34 1.08
N TRP A 374 -10.41 9.54 0.92
CA TRP A 374 -10.75 10.73 1.69
C TRP A 374 -11.96 11.51 1.16
N ASN A 375 -12.68 10.99 0.16
CA ASN A 375 -13.79 11.71 -0.49
C ASN A 375 -14.80 12.26 0.55
N PRO A 376 -15.08 13.58 0.56
CA PRO A 376 -15.99 14.20 1.52
C PRO A 376 -17.41 13.61 1.52
N LEU A 377 -17.83 12.97 0.42
CA LEU A 377 -19.10 12.24 0.29
C LEU A 377 -19.36 11.24 1.44
N HIS A 378 -18.30 10.77 2.09
CA HIS A 378 -18.39 9.75 3.12
C HIS A 378 -18.32 10.30 4.55
N ILE A 379 -18.20 11.61 4.75
CA ILE A 379 -18.08 12.20 6.09
C ILE A 379 -18.69 13.59 6.26
N ASP A 380 -18.72 14.41 5.20
CA ASP A 380 -19.26 15.77 5.24
C ASP A 380 -20.75 15.79 4.82
N PRO A 381 -21.68 16.13 5.73
CA PRO A 381 -23.11 16.18 5.42
C PRO A 381 -23.47 17.18 4.32
N ASN A 382 -22.77 18.32 4.23
CA ASN A 382 -23.04 19.35 3.23
C ASN A 382 -22.65 18.85 1.84
N PHE A 383 -21.48 18.22 1.73
CA PHE A 383 -21.02 17.65 0.47
C PHE A 383 -21.90 16.48 0.02
N SER A 384 -22.35 15.64 0.96
CA SER A 384 -23.24 14.51 0.68
C SER A 384 -24.60 14.97 0.16
N SER A 385 -25.19 15.98 0.82
CA SER A 385 -26.44 16.63 0.38
C SER A 385 -26.29 17.23 -1.01
N PHE A 386 -25.19 17.94 -1.27
CA PHE A 386 -24.89 18.50 -2.59
C PHE A 386 -24.77 17.42 -3.68
N ALA A 387 -24.22 16.26 -3.35
CA ALA A 387 -24.11 15.11 -4.25
C ALA A 387 -25.42 14.31 -4.40
N GLY A 388 -26.51 14.75 -3.77
CA GLY A 388 -27.85 14.14 -3.90
C GLY A 388 -28.14 13.00 -2.91
N PHE A 389 -27.41 12.92 -1.79
CA PHE A 389 -27.67 11.95 -0.72
C PHE A 389 -28.11 12.65 0.56
N ASP A 390 -29.11 12.09 1.25
CA ASP A 390 -29.66 12.67 2.48
C ASP A 390 -28.64 12.86 3.62
N LYS A 391 -27.60 12.03 3.65
CA LYS A 391 -26.52 12.04 4.65
C LYS A 391 -25.29 11.30 4.10
N PRO A 392 -24.12 11.38 4.76
CA PRO A 392 -22.92 10.67 4.31
C PRO A 392 -23.15 9.17 4.16
N ILE A 393 -22.74 8.65 3.01
CA ILE A 393 -22.84 7.22 2.68
C ILE A 393 -21.53 6.50 3.01
N LEU A 394 -21.61 5.22 3.33
CA LEU A 394 -20.45 4.35 3.47
C LEU A 394 -19.82 4.09 2.09
N HIS A 395 -18.50 3.99 2.04
CA HIS A 395 -17.78 3.63 0.81
C HIS A 395 -18.26 2.28 0.29
N GLY A 396 -18.55 2.16 -1.01
CA GLY A 396 -18.89 0.87 -1.62
C GLY A 396 -17.79 -0.17 -1.41
N LEU A 397 -16.52 0.24 -1.46
CA LEU A 397 -15.37 -0.62 -1.19
C LEU A 397 -15.26 -1.08 0.28
N CYS A 398 -15.90 -0.39 1.22
CA CYS A 398 -16.05 -0.87 2.60
C CYS A 398 -17.05 -2.02 2.66
N THR A 399 -18.26 -1.86 2.10
CA THR A 399 -19.27 -2.92 2.00
C THR A 399 -18.77 -4.15 1.22
N PHE A 400 -17.94 -3.91 0.20
CA PHE A 400 -17.18 -4.94 -0.51
C PHE A 400 -16.25 -5.73 0.42
N GLY A 401 -15.47 -5.04 1.28
CA GLY A 401 -14.61 -5.67 2.27
C GLY A 401 -15.37 -6.52 3.29
N PHE A 402 -16.49 -6.02 3.81
CA PHE A 402 -17.39 -6.80 4.69
C PHE A 402 -17.85 -8.10 4.00
N SER A 403 -18.37 -7.97 2.77
CA SER A 403 -18.91 -9.11 2.04
C SER A 403 -17.83 -10.13 1.68
N ALA A 404 -16.63 -9.67 1.32
CA ALA A 404 -15.48 -10.53 1.06
C ALA A 404 -15.00 -11.26 2.33
N ARG A 405 -14.99 -10.60 3.49
CA ARG A 405 -14.67 -11.26 4.78
C ARG A 405 -15.70 -12.35 5.09
N HIS A 406 -16.99 -12.09 4.90
CA HIS A 406 -18.02 -13.11 5.10
C HIS A 406 -17.79 -14.35 4.23
N VAL A 407 -17.43 -14.17 2.96
CA VAL A 407 -17.12 -15.30 2.06
C VAL A 407 -15.86 -16.05 2.52
N LEU A 408 -14.81 -15.31 2.89
CA LEU A 408 -13.55 -15.89 3.36
C LEU A 408 -13.76 -16.70 4.65
N GLN A 409 -14.47 -16.13 5.62
CA GLN A 409 -14.82 -16.80 6.88
C GLN A 409 -15.66 -18.05 6.62
N LYS A 410 -16.66 -17.97 5.75
CA LYS A 410 -17.63 -19.06 5.56
C LYS A 410 -17.10 -20.20 4.69
N PHE A 411 -16.34 -19.90 3.63
CA PHE A 411 -16.00 -20.88 2.59
C PHE A 411 -14.49 -21.12 2.42
N ALA A 412 -13.65 -20.31 3.08
CA ALA A 412 -12.20 -20.46 3.07
C ALA A 412 -11.58 -20.63 4.48
N ASP A 413 -12.39 -20.71 5.54
CA ASP A 413 -11.92 -20.82 6.94
C ASP A 413 -10.91 -19.72 7.31
N ASN A 414 -11.13 -18.50 6.83
CA ASN A 414 -10.20 -17.38 6.98
C ASN A 414 -8.77 -17.62 6.43
N ASP A 415 -8.59 -18.61 5.55
CA ASP A 415 -7.35 -18.83 4.81
C ASP A 415 -7.27 -17.86 3.61
N ALA A 416 -6.55 -16.75 3.81
CA ALA A 416 -6.33 -15.73 2.79
C ALA A 416 -5.61 -16.28 1.54
N SER A 417 -4.84 -17.37 1.66
CA SER A 417 -4.13 -17.97 0.51
C SER A 417 -5.07 -18.62 -0.51
N ARG A 418 -6.29 -18.98 -0.08
CA ARG A 418 -7.32 -19.54 -0.95
C ARG A 418 -8.09 -18.48 -1.72
N PHE A 419 -7.95 -17.20 -1.41
CA PHE A 419 -8.67 -16.15 -2.11
C PHE A 419 -7.98 -15.83 -3.45
N LYS A 420 -8.65 -16.11 -4.57
CA LYS A 420 -8.08 -15.87 -5.90
C LYS A 420 -8.57 -14.57 -6.52
N ALA A 421 -9.89 -14.36 -6.59
CA ALA A 421 -10.44 -13.19 -7.23
C ALA A 421 -11.81 -12.83 -6.67
N ILE A 422 -12.23 -11.58 -6.86
CA ILE A 422 -13.55 -11.09 -6.51
C ILE A 422 -14.04 -10.08 -7.56
N LYS A 423 -15.32 -10.18 -7.91
CA LYS A 423 -16.04 -9.23 -8.76
C LYS A 423 -17.29 -8.75 -8.06
N VAL A 424 -17.59 -7.46 -8.14
CA VAL A 424 -18.84 -6.89 -7.64
C VAL A 424 -19.40 -5.81 -8.58
N ARG A 425 -20.73 -5.61 -8.53
CA ARG A 425 -21.40 -4.41 -9.03
C ARG A 425 -22.11 -3.69 -7.87
N PHE A 426 -21.75 -2.43 -7.66
CA PHE A 426 -22.42 -1.55 -6.70
C PHE A 426 -23.76 -1.07 -7.28
N SER A 427 -24.78 -0.97 -6.44
CA SER A 427 -26.16 -0.73 -6.91
C SER A 427 -26.89 0.35 -6.13
N LYS A 428 -26.95 0.25 -4.80
CA LYS A 428 -27.56 1.25 -3.90
C LYS A 428 -26.58 1.68 -2.81
N PRO A 429 -26.73 2.89 -2.25
CA PRO A 429 -25.88 3.36 -1.16
C PRO A 429 -26.13 2.56 0.14
N VAL A 430 -25.10 2.54 0.99
CA VAL A 430 -25.16 2.05 2.37
C VAL A 430 -24.94 3.23 3.29
N TYR A 431 -25.65 3.31 4.41
CA TYR A 431 -25.42 4.32 5.43
C TYR A 431 -24.73 3.70 6.65
N PRO A 432 -23.69 4.35 7.23
CA PRO A 432 -23.07 3.88 8.47
C PRO A 432 -24.11 3.68 9.58
N GLY A 433 -24.03 2.57 10.31
CA GLY A 433 -25.01 2.14 11.31
C GLY A 433 -26.00 1.08 10.81
N GLN A 434 -26.15 0.90 9.49
CA GLN A 434 -27.03 -0.13 8.93
C GLN A 434 -26.40 -1.53 9.01
N THR A 435 -27.26 -2.55 8.95
CA THR A 435 -26.86 -3.95 9.01
C THR A 435 -26.66 -4.51 7.60
N ILE A 436 -25.42 -4.90 7.32
CA ILE A 436 -25.04 -5.58 6.08
C ILE A 436 -25.44 -7.05 6.20
N LYS A 437 -26.15 -7.58 5.20
CA LYS A 437 -26.50 -8.99 5.04
C LYS A 437 -25.92 -9.54 3.75
N THR A 438 -24.94 -10.45 3.85
CA THR A 438 -24.33 -11.11 2.69
C THR A 438 -24.95 -12.48 2.48
N GLU A 439 -25.64 -12.65 1.35
CA GLU A 439 -26.23 -13.91 0.90
C GLU A 439 -25.26 -14.58 -0.08
N MET A 440 -24.97 -15.87 0.11
CA MET A 440 -23.90 -16.57 -0.59
C MET A 440 -24.37 -17.92 -1.14
N TRP A 441 -23.89 -18.26 -2.34
CA TRP A 441 -24.16 -19.52 -3.04
C TRP A 441 -22.85 -20.13 -3.51
N LYS A 442 -22.61 -21.40 -3.17
CA LYS A 442 -21.41 -22.14 -3.56
C LYS A 442 -21.67 -22.92 -4.85
N GLU A 443 -20.92 -22.59 -5.90
CA GLU A 443 -20.91 -23.29 -7.19
C GLU A 443 -19.48 -23.75 -7.48
N GLY A 444 -19.15 -24.95 -7.00
CA GLY A 444 -17.78 -25.48 -7.05
C GLY A 444 -16.80 -24.61 -6.25
N ASN A 445 -15.84 -24.00 -6.96
CA ASN A 445 -14.82 -23.10 -6.39
C ASN A 445 -15.22 -21.63 -6.43
N ARG A 446 -16.35 -21.29 -7.08
CA ARG A 446 -16.87 -19.93 -7.13
C ARG A 446 -17.98 -19.77 -6.10
N ILE A 447 -17.85 -18.78 -5.24
CA ILE A 447 -18.90 -18.36 -4.32
C ILE A 447 -19.58 -17.15 -4.91
N HIS A 448 -20.77 -17.32 -5.45
CA HIS A 448 -21.63 -16.20 -5.84
C HIS A 448 -22.16 -15.53 -4.58
N PHE A 449 -22.30 -14.21 -4.59
CA PHE A 449 -22.91 -13.51 -3.48
C PHE A 449 -23.68 -12.28 -3.93
N GLN A 450 -24.56 -11.82 -3.04
CA GLN A 450 -25.13 -10.48 -3.09
C GLN A 450 -25.20 -9.93 -1.68
N THR A 451 -25.21 -8.62 -1.57
CA THR A 451 -25.24 -7.94 -0.27
C THR A 451 -26.45 -7.02 -0.21
N LYS A 452 -27.19 -7.15 0.89
CA LYS A 452 -28.38 -6.37 1.18
C LYS A 452 -28.22 -5.56 2.46
N ILE A 453 -29.05 -4.53 2.60
CA ILE A 453 -29.32 -3.92 3.90
C ILE A 453 -30.47 -4.66 4.56
N HIS A 454 -30.25 -5.17 5.77
CA HIS A 454 -31.24 -5.99 6.47
C HIS A 454 -32.54 -5.22 6.71
N GLU A 455 -32.42 -3.95 7.08
CA GLU A 455 -33.54 -3.09 7.47
C GLU A 455 -34.46 -2.72 6.31
N THR A 456 -33.90 -2.52 5.10
CA THR A 456 -34.68 -2.06 3.93
C THR A 456 -34.90 -3.15 2.88
N GLY A 457 -34.12 -4.23 2.92
CA GLY A 457 -34.09 -5.27 1.89
C GLY A 457 -33.38 -4.86 0.60
N ASP A 458 -32.84 -3.63 0.54
CA ASP A 458 -32.15 -3.10 -0.64
C ASP A 458 -30.90 -3.89 -0.97
N ILE A 459 -30.76 -4.30 -2.23
CA ILE A 459 -29.51 -4.86 -2.75
C ILE A 459 -28.53 -3.71 -2.99
N VAL A 460 -27.36 -3.80 -2.36
CA VAL A 460 -26.29 -2.79 -2.43
C VAL A 460 -25.07 -3.30 -3.20
N ILE A 461 -24.81 -4.61 -3.15
CA ILE A 461 -23.89 -5.31 -4.05
C ILE A 461 -24.67 -6.41 -4.77
N SER A 462 -24.58 -6.40 -6.09
CA SER A 462 -25.25 -7.36 -6.97
C SER A 462 -24.25 -8.06 -7.89
N ASN A 463 -24.69 -9.18 -8.47
CA ASN A 463 -23.98 -9.91 -9.53
C ASN A 463 -22.51 -10.20 -9.18
N ALA A 464 -22.27 -10.58 -7.93
CA ALA A 464 -20.94 -10.67 -7.37
C ALA A 464 -20.50 -12.11 -7.18
N TYR A 465 -19.19 -12.32 -7.18
CA TYR A 465 -18.60 -13.61 -6.86
C TYR A 465 -17.20 -13.47 -6.27
N VAL A 466 -16.77 -14.51 -5.55
CA VAL A 466 -15.38 -14.76 -5.16
C VAL A 466 -14.95 -16.10 -5.75
N ASP A 467 -13.83 -16.13 -6.45
CA ASP A 467 -13.16 -17.37 -6.82
C ASP A 467 -12.20 -17.79 -5.72
N LEU A 468 -12.34 -19.03 -5.26
CA LEU A 468 -11.46 -19.65 -4.28
C LEU A 468 -10.58 -20.71 -4.94
N VAL A 469 -9.36 -20.86 -4.45
CA VAL A 469 -8.51 -22.01 -4.75
C VAL A 469 -8.98 -23.18 -3.86
N PRO A 470 -9.06 -24.41 -4.40
CA PRO A 470 -9.25 -25.60 -3.57
C PRO A 470 -8.21 -25.62 -2.45
N ALA A 471 -8.60 -26.11 -1.28
CA ALA A 471 -7.59 -26.49 -0.30
C ALA A 471 -6.66 -27.49 -0.99
N SER A 472 -5.36 -27.19 -1.04
CA SER A 472 -4.35 -28.12 -1.52
C SER A 472 -4.62 -29.45 -0.83
N GLY A 473 -4.81 -30.52 -1.61
CA GLY A 473 -5.03 -31.88 -1.09
C GLY A 473 -3.77 -32.41 -0.43
N ILE A 474 -3.35 -31.81 0.69
CA ILE A 474 -2.70 -32.56 1.74
C ILE A 474 -3.82 -33.39 2.33
N SER A 475 -3.84 -34.66 1.92
CA SER A 475 -4.72 -35.70 2.42
C SER A 475 -5.09 -35.40 3.87
N ALA A 476 -6.38 -35.14 4.10
CA ALA A 476 -6.97 -35.28 5.41
C ALA A 476 -6.70 -36.73 5.84
N LYS A 477 -5.57 -36.95 6.52
CA LYS A 477 -5.47 -38.03 7.48
C LYS A 477 -6.51 -37.66 8.53
N THR A 478 -7.67 -38.28 8.40
CA THR A 478 -8.62 -38.57 9.47
C THR A 478 -7.98 -38.34 10.82
N SER A 479 -8.32 -37.22 11.47
CA SER A 479 -8.00 -37.00 12.87
C SER A 479 -8.82 -38.00 13.67
N SER A 480 -8.25 -39.17 13.88
CA SER A 480 -8.58 -39.96 15.06
C SER A 480 -8.27 -39.06 16.26
N ALA A 481 -9.27 -38.89 17.12
CA ALA A 481 -9.20 -38.11 18.34
C ALA A 481 -7.89 -38.33 19.11
N HIS A 482 -6.94 -37.41 18.94
CA HIS A 482 -5.84 -37.19 19.85
C HIS A 482 -5.75 -35.68 20.03
N GLU A 483 -5.92 -35.25 21.28
CA GLU A 483 -5.84 -33.84 21.68
C GLU A 483 -4.62 -33.17 21.03
N GLU A 484 -4.84 -32.10 20.27
CA GLU A 484 -3.79 -31.36 19.57
C GLU A 484 -2.73 -30.86 20.56
N LEU A 485 -1.47 -31.24 20.33
CA LEU A 485 -0.30 -30.77 21.07
C LEU A 485 0.21 -29.48 20.43
N GLN A 486 0.45 -28.44 21.23
CA GLN A 486 0.93 -27.15 20.76
C GLN A 486 2.33 -27.24 20.12
N SER A 487 3.16 -28.16 20.62
CA SER A 487 4.49 -28.44 20.06
C SER A 487 4.45 -28.93 18.61
N THR A 488 3.35 -29.53 18.15
CA THR A 488 3.19 -30.01 16.76
C THR A 488 3.42 -28.88 15.76
N LEU A 489 2.80 -27.73 15.99
CA LEU A 489 2.91 -26.55 15.13
C LEU A 489 4.36 -26.04 15.05
N VAL A 490 5.09 -26.10 16.16
CA VAL A 490 6.49 -25.65 16.21
C VAL A 490 7.39 -26.59 15.40
N PHE A 491 7.22 -27.91 15.51
CA PHE A 491 8.02 -28.85 14.73
C PHE A 491 7.74 -28.75 13.22
N GLU A 492 6.49 -28.52 12.83
CA GLU A 492 6.13 -28.27 11.43
C GLU A 492 6.78 -26.99 10.89
N GLU A 493 6.77 -25.90 11.66
CA GLU A 493 7.41 -24.64 11.27
C GLU A 493 8.94 -24.76 11.18
N ILE A 494 9.59 -25.49 12.11
CA ILE A 494 11.02 -25.81 12.00
C ILE A 494 11.28 -26.58 10.70
N GLY A 495 10.44 -27.56 10.37
CA GLY A 495 10.52 -28.31 9.12
C GLY A 495 10.43 -27.41 7.88
N ARG A 496 9.49 -26.46 7.87
CA ARG A 496 9.32 -25.49 6.78
C ARG A 496 10.56 -24.62 6.60
N ARG A 497 11.10 -24.05 7.69
CA ARG A 497 12.27 -23.16 7.65
C ARG A 497 13.56 -23.87 7.23
N LEU A 498 13.71 -25.15 7.56
CA LEU A 498 14.83 -25.95 7.06
C LEU A 498 14.83 -26.04 5.52
N GLY A 499 13.69 -25.83 4.85
CA GLY A 499 13.66 -25.69 3.39
C GLY A 499 14.52 -24.53 2.86
N ASP A 500 14.56 -23.42 3.59
CA ASP A 500 15.22 -22.18 3.15
C ASP A 500 16.69 -22.12 3.59
N ILE A 501 16.96 -22.39 4.87
CA ILE A 501 18.30 -22.23 5.49
C ILE A 501 19.01 -23.55 5.78
N GLY A 502 18.35 -24.69 5.54
CA GLY A 502 18.75 -25.97 6.09
C GLY A 502 20.11 -26.49 5.66
N ARG A 503 20.59 -26.14 4.46
CA ARG A 503 21.94 -26.54 4.00
C ARG A 503 23.05 -25.93 4.85
N GLU A 504 22.87 -24.70 5.32
CA GLU A 504 23.83 -24.04 6.22
C GLU A 504 23.75 -24.64 7.63
N VAL A 505 22.53 -24.89 8.09
CA VAL A 505 22.26 -25.50 9.40
C VAL A 505 22.83 -26.91 9.48
N VAL A 506 22.64 -27.76 8.47
CA VAL A 506 23.21 -29.11 8.39
C VAL A 506 24.73 -29.07 8.48
N LYS A 507 25.40 -28.24 7.66
CA LYS A 507 26.86 -28.09 7.69
C LYS A 507 27.39 -27.69 9.06
N LYS A 508 26.65 -26.82 9.76
CA LYS A 508 27.06 -26.34 11.07
C LYS A 508 26.73 -27.35 12.15
N VAL A 509 25.57 -28.01 12.16
CA VAL A 509 25.12 -28.87 13.27
C VAL A 509 25.64 -30.30 13.14
N ASP A 510 25.34 -30.96 12.02
CA ASP A 510 25.67 -32.36 11.68
C ASP A 510 25.24 -33.39 12.74
N ALA A 511 23.94 -33.42 13.07
CA ALA A 511 23.39 -34.29 14.13
C ALA A 511 21.88 -34.56 13.96
N VAL A 512 21.39 -35.61 14.63
CA VAL A 512 19.97 -36.00 14.71
C VAL A 512 19.47 -35.81 16.14
N PHE A 513 18.38 -35.07 16.29
CA PHE A 513 17.75 -34.78 17.58
C PHE A 513 16.35 -35.40 17.65
N GLU A 514 16.10 -36.23 18.66
CA GLU A 514 14.78 -36.78 18.94
C GLU A 514 14.15 -36.07 20.12
N TRP A 515 12.85 -35.82 20.06
CA TRP A 515 12.08 -35.08 21.07
C TRP A 515 10.89 -35.93 21.50
N HIS A 516 10.77 -36.18 22.80
CA HIS A 516 9.63 -36.87 23.41
C HIS A 516 8.79 -35.83 24.14
N ILE A 517 7.68 -35.44 23.51
CA ILE A 517 6.73 -34.50 24.09
C ILE A 517 5.78 -35.28 24.99
N THR A 518 5.64 -34.86 26.24
CA THR A 518 4.73 -35.48 27.20
C THR A 518 3.51 -34.62 27.47
N LYS A 519 2.37 -35.25 27.77
CA LYS A 519 1.16 -34.60 28.26
C LYS A 519 0.55 -35.48 29.34
N GLY A 520 0.23 -34.90 30.50
CA GLY A 520 -0.25 -35.68 31.66
C GLY A 520 0.73 -36.76 32.14
N GLY A 521 2.04 -36.57 31.95
CA GLY A 521 3.10 -37.50 32.37
C GLY A 521 3.43 -38.64 31.39
N ASN A 522 2.64 -38.83 30.33
CA ASN A 522 2.87 -39.84 29.30
C ASN A 522 3.44 -39.20 28.02
N THR A 523 4.27 -39.92 27.25
CA THR A 523 4.72 -39.44 25.94
C THR A 523 3.55 -39.38 24.97
N ALA A 524 3.16 -38.16 24.59
CA ALA A 524 2.05 -37.88 23.70
C ALA A 524 2.50 -37.82 22.23
N ALA A 525 3.73 -37.37 21.96
CA ALA A 525 4.31 -37.41 20.62
C ALA A 525 5.83 -37.59 20.64
N LYS A 526 6.36 -38.12 19.55
CA LYS A 526 7.79 -38.11 19.25
C LYS A 526 8.05 -37.34 17.96
N TRP A 527 9.10 -36.55 17.95
CA TRP A 527 9.54 -35.77 16.79
C TRP A 527 11.03 -35.95 16.58
N THR A 528 11.46 -35.95 15.32
CA THR A 528 12.86 -36.02 14.96
C THR A 528 13.24 -34.85 14.07
N ILE A 529 14.32 -34.16 14.41
CA ILE A 529 15.02 -33.17 13.59
C ILE A 529 16.32 -33.81 13.13
N ASP A 530 16.36 -34.24 11.87
CA ASP A 530 17.55 -34.82 11.23
C ASP A 530 18.30 -33.73 10.46
N LEU A 531 19.51 -33.39 10.93
CA LEU A 531 20.38 -32.39 10.32
C LEU A 531 21.69 -33.01 9.80
N LYS A 532 21.67 -34.27 9.35
CA LYS A 532 22.86 -34.93 8.77
C LYS A 532 22.95 -34.81 7.25
N ASN A 533 21.82 -34.69 6.55
CA ASN A 533 21.79 -34.80 5.08
C ASN A 533 20.97 -33.70 4.40
N GLY A 534 21.40 -33.28 3.21
CA GLY A 534 20.66 -32.34 2.36
C GLY A 534 20.41 -30.98 3.01
N SER A 535 19.14 -30.57 3.10
CA SER A 535 18.68 -29.40 3.84
C SER A 535 18.21 -29.74 5.26
N GLY A 536 18.38 -30.98 5.70
CA GLY A 536 17.78 -31.47 6.94
C GLY A 536 16.27 -31.70 6.79
N LYS A 537 15.70 -32.40 7.76
CA LYS A 537 14.29 -32.79 7.75
C LYS A 537 13.73 -32.87 9.17
N VAL A 538 12.49 -32.41 9.34
CA VAL A 538 11.69 -32.69 10.54
C VAL A 538 10.60 -33.69 10.19
N TYR A 539 10.36 -34.66 11.06
CA TYR A 539 9.27 -35.61 10.92
C TYR A 539 8.76 -36.11 12.27
N GLN A 540 7.47 -36.44 12.32
CA GLN A 540 6.87 -37.09 13.48
C GLN A 540 7.24 -38.56 13.51
N GLY A 541 7.70 -39.03 14.67
CA GLY A 541 8.21 -40.38 14.90
C GLY A 541 9.62 -40.39 15.50
N PRO A 542 10.08 -41.57 15.95
CA PRO A 542 11.44 -41.76 16.43
C PRO A 542 12.46 -41.62 15.29
N ALA A 543 13.71 -41.35 15.64
CA ALA A 543 14.78 -41.18 14.67
C ALA A 543 14.98 -42.45 13.83
N VAL A 544 15.11 -42.28 12.52
CA VAL A 544 15.50 -43.37 11.61
C VAL A 544 16.99 -43.66 11.86
N GLY A 545 17.26 -44.73 12.61
CA GLY A 545 18.60 -45.08 13.08
C GLY A 545 18.79 -44.70 14.55
N SER A 546 19.81 -43.91 14.87
CA SER A 546 20.09 -43.44 16.24
C SER A 546 20.07 -41.92 16.31
N ALA A 547 19.37 -41.38 17.32
CA ALA A 547 19.48 -39.97 17.68
C ALA A 547 20.80 -39.70 18.40
N ASP A 548 21.47 -38.59 18.05
CA ASP A 548 22.67 -38.13 18.75
C ASP A 548 22.31 -37.46 20.10
N THR A 549 21.13 -36.86 20.18
CA THR A 549 20.55 -36.36 21.44
C THR A 549 19.03 -36.61 21.47
N THR A 550 18.52 -37.03 22.62
CA THR A 550 17.08 -37.17 22.88
C THR A 550 16.65 -36.24 24.00
N PHE A 551 15.61 -35.44 23.76
CA PHE A 551 15.00 -34.56 24.74
C PHE A 551 13.65 -35.12 25.21
N THR A 552 13.28 -34.86 26.46
CA THR A 552 11.96 -35.20 27.01
C THR A 552 11.48 -34.08 27.90
N LEU A 553 10.31 -33.53 27.61
CA LEU A 553 9.67 -32.44 28.37
C LEU A 553 8.17 -32.40 28.05
N SER A 554 7.37 -31.71 28.88
CA SER A 554 5.95 -31.55 28.60
C SER A 554 5.69 -30.62 27.42
N ASP A 555 4.52 -30.75 26.81
CA ASP A 555 4.05 -29.84 25.75
C ASP A 555 4.07 -28.38 26.24
N GLU A 556 3.64 -28.14 27.48
CA GLU A 556 3.66 -26.80 28.09
C GLU A 556 5.08 -26.26 28.29
N ASP A 557 5.99 -27.07 28.84
CA ASP A 557 7.38 -26.67 29.11
C ASP A 557 8.15 -26.44 27.81
N PHE A 558 7.84 -27.21 26.77
CA PHE A 558 8.39 -27.01 25.43
C PHE A 558 7.99 -25.64 24.87
N MET A 559 6.72 -25.27 25.02
CA MET A 559 6.25 -23.95 24.60
C MET A 559 6.88 -22.82 25.41
N GLU A 560 7.05 -22.98 26.73
CA GLU A 560 7.75 -21.98 27.54
C GLU A 560 9.23 -21.80 27.11
N VAL A 561 9.90 -22.89 26.73
CA VAL A 561 11.27 -22.87 26.20
C VAL A 561 11.32 -22.14 24.85
N VAL A 562 10.42 -22.47 23.93
CA VAL A 562 10.37 -21.85 22.59
C VAL A 562 10.05 -20.36 22.69
N LEU A 563 9.15 -19.96 23.59
CA LEU A 563 8.78 -18.57 23.85
C LEU A 563 9.83 -17.79 24.66
N GLY A 564 10.93 -18.44 25.08
CA GLY A 564 11.97 -17.82 25.89
C GLY A 564 11.56 -17.50 27.33
N LYS A 565 10.40 -17.98 27.78
CA LYS A 565 9.90 -17.82 29.16
C LYS A 565 10.58 -18.75 30.14
N LEU A 566 11.01 -19.93 29.66
CA LEU A 566 11.76 -20.91 30.43
C LEU A 566 13.15 -21.10 29.81
N ASP A 567 14.19 -20.79 30.58
CA ASP A 567 15.57 -21.06 30.15
C ASP A 567 15.82 -22.59 30.07
N PRO A 568 16.32 -23.12 28.94
CA PRO A 568 16.53 -24.56 28.75
C PRO A 568 17.51 -25.19 29.75
N GLN A 569 18.52 -24.44 30.21
CA GLN A 569 19.47 -24.96 31.20
C GLN A 569 18.79 -25.08 32.57
N LYS A 570 18.00 -24.07 32.97
CA LYS A 570 17.18 -24.15 34.18
C LYS A 570 16.13 -25.27 34.11
N ALA A 571 15.49 -25.47 32.96
CA ALA A 571 14.57 -26.59 32.74
C ALA A 571 15.27 -27.93 32.93
N PHE A 572 16.51 -28.05 32.44
CA PHE A 572 17.31 -29.27 32.60
C PHE A 572 17.68 -29.54 34.07
N PHE A 573 18.23 -28.54 34.77
CA PHE A 573 18.62 -28.70 36.17
C PHE A 573 17.45 -28.90 37.14
N SER A 574 16.25 -28.40 36.80
CA SER A 574 15.02 -28.63 37.57
C SER A 574 14.34 -29.97 37.25
N GLY A 575 14.84 -30.72 36.27
CA GLY A 575 14.26 -32.00 35.84
C GLY A 575 13.01 -31.89 34.95
N ARG A 576 12.60 -30.65 34.60
CA ARG A 576 11.49 -30.32 33.68
C ARG A 576 11.81 -30.67 32.23
N LEU A 577 13.09 -30.51 31.83
CA LEU A 577 13.65 -31.00 30.59
C LEU A 577 14.66 -32.11 30.91
N LYS A 578 14.53 -33.27 30.27
CA LYS A 578 15.53 -34.34 30.33
C LYS A 578 16.22 -34.42 28.97
N ALA A 579 17.54 -34.56 28.98
CA ALA A 579 18.34 -34.76 27.78
C ALA A 579 19.22 -36.00 27.96
N ARG A 580 19.32 -36.85 26.93
CA ARG A 580 20.18 -38.04 26.87
C ARG A 580 20.97 -38.03 25.56
N GLY A 581 22.15 -38.66 25.55
CA GLY A 581 23.06 -38.65 24.40
C GLY A 581 24.11 -37.53 24.50
N ASN A 582 24.59 -37.02 23.37
CA ASN A 582 25.62 -36.00 23.31
C ASN A 582 25.04 -34.61 23.59
N ILE A 583 25.02 -34.20 24.86
CA ILE A 583 24.41 -32.94 25.31
C ILE A 583 25.12 -31.71 24.71
N LEU A 584 26.39 -31.77 24.32
CA LEU A 584 27.08 -30.63 23.71
C LEU A 584 26.46 -30.25 22.34
N LEU A 585 25.87 -31.21 21.63
CA LEU A 585 25.17 -30.94 20.38
C LEU A 585 23.87 -30.14 20.59
N SER A 586 23.26 -30.21 21.78
CA SER A 586 22.06 -29.41 22.09
C SER A 586 22.37 -27.91 22.16
N GLN A 587 23.54 -27.53 22.69
CA GLN A 587 23.99 -26.14 22.76
C GLN A 587 24.25 -25.58 21.36
N LYS A 588 24.83 -26.40 20.48
CA LYS A 588 25.07 -26.06 19.08
C LYS A 588 23.77 -25.82 18.31
N LEU A 589 22.77 -26.71 18.52
CA LEU A 589 21.43 -26.55 17.98
C LEU A 589 20.78 -25.26 18.50
N GLN A 590 20.90 -24.97 19.80
CA GLN A 590 20.32 -23.77 20.42
C GLN A 590 20.95 -22.48 19.89
N MET A 591 22.28 -22.39 19.77
CA MET A 591 22.96 -21.20 19.23
C MET A 591 22.53 -20.92 17.79
N ILE A 592 22.49 -21.96 16.96
CA ILE A 592 22.11 -21.83 15.55
C ILE A 592 20.64 -21.46 15.43
N LEU A 593 19.74 -22.15 16.12
CA LEU A 593 18.33 -21.76 16.12
C LEU A 593 18.16 -20.32 16.63
N LYS A 594 18.91 -19.86 17.63
CA LYS A 594 18.86 -18.47 18.13
C LYS A 594 19.35 -17.44 17.10
N ASP A 595 20.46 -17.71 16.41
CA ASP A 595 21.00 -16.83 15.36
C ASP A 595 20.03 -16.67 14.18
N TYR A 596 19.22 -17.69 13.92
CA TYR A 596 18.18 -17.71 12.89
C TYR A 596 16.75 -17.51 13.45
N ALA A 597 16.60 -17.28 14.76
CA ALA A 597 15.33 -17.05 15.47
C ALA A 597 15.16 -15.59 15.89
N LYS A 598 15.31 -14.67 14.93
CA LYS A 598 14.39 -13.52 14.91
C LYS A 598 13.00 -14.08 14.52
N LEU A 599 12.42 -14.80 15.47
CA LEU A 599 11.06 -15.32 15.51
C LEU A 599 10.10 -14.16 15.78
#